data_AF-A0A2M7WXA3-F1
#
_entry.id   AF-A0A2M7WXA3-F1
#
_cell.length_a   1.000
_cell.length_b   1.000
_cell.length_c   1.000
_cell.angle_alpha   90.00
_cell.angle_beta   90.00
_cell.angle_gamma   90.00
#
_symmetry.space_group_name_H-M   'P 1'
#
loop_
_entity.id
_entity.type
_entity.pdbx_description
1 polymer ?
#
loop_
_entity_poly.entity_id
_entity_poly.type
_entity_poly.pdbx_seq_one_letter_code
_entity_poly.pdbx_strand_id
1 'polypeptide(L)'
;MEKEQPKEAVKPKSQSGLEPNVAAALSYVLGAISGIIFLLIEKEDKFVRFHAWQSVALSVVLMIASAVSRIIPVFGWILNSLWGLAAFILWIVLMYKAYSKEEFQLPVVGDFAKNQVK
;
A
#
# COMPACT_ATOMS: atom_id res chain seq x y z
N MET A 1 21.37 -19.20 -38.67
CA MET A 1 20.04 -18.70 -38.33
C MET A 1 20.12 -18.20 -36.90
N GLU A 2 20.51 -16.93 -36.73
CA GLU A 2 20.49 -16.26 -35.44
C GLU A 2 19.03 -16.24 -34.97
N LYS A 3 18.71 -16.92 -33.87
CA LYS A 3 17.36 -16.82 -33.29
C LYS A 3 17.25 -15.44 -32.67
N GLU A 4 16.51 -14.54 -33.29
CA GLU A 4 16.14 -13.26 -32.68
C GLU A 4 15.37 -13.55 -31.39
N GLN A 5 16.04 -13.33 -30.25
CA GLN A 5 15.38 -13.35 -28.96
C GLN A 5 14.34 -12.22 -28.93
N PRO A 6 13.11 -12.46 -28.43
CA PRO A 6 12.11 -11.40 -28.36
C PRO A 6 12.65 -10.33 -27.42
N LYS A 7 12.85 -9.11 -27.94
CA LYS A 7 13.22 -7.93 -27.16
C LYS A 7 12.22 -7.80 -26.02
N GLU A 8 12.70 -8.06 -24.80
CA GLU A 8 11.93 -7.86 -23.57
C GLU A 8 11.42 -6.41 -23.61
N ALA A 9 10.10 -6.23 -23.71
CA ALA A 9 9.51 -4.91 -23.81
C ALA A 9 9.88 -4.14 -22.54
N VAL A 10 10.79 -3.17 -22.67
CA VAL A 10 11.22 -2.32 -21.56
C VAL A 10 10.00 -1.59 -21.05
N LYS A 11 9.41 -2.07 -19.96
CA LYS A 11 8.34 -1.36 -19.28
C LYS A 11 8.92 -0.05 -18.77
N PRO A 12 8.22 1.09 -18.97
CA PRO A 12 8.73 2.36 -18.48
C PRO A 12 8.88 2.27 -16.96
N LYS A 13 10.08 2.61 -16.48
CA LYS A 13 10.32 2.79 -15.04
C LYS A 13 9.44 3.93 -14.54
N SER A 14 8.97 3.78 -13.31
CA SER A 14 8.20 4.82 -12.62
C SER A 14 9.07 6.07 -12.36
N GLN A 15 8.49 7.17 -11.90
CA GLN A 15 9.20 8.45 -11.74
C GLN A 15 10.26 8.42 -10.64
N SER A 16 10.10 7.49 -9.69
CA SER A 16 11.11 7.12 -8.70
C SER A 16 12.30 6.34 -9.29
N GLY A 17 12.23 5.94 -10.56
CA GLY A 17 13.23 5.08 -11.21
C GLY A 17 13.10 3.60 -10.82
N LEU A 18 12.09 3.24 -10.03
CA LEU A 18 11.82 1.88 -9.60
C LEU A 18 10.84 1.17 -10.53
N GLU A 19 10.84 -0.16 -10.47
CA GLU A 19 9.73 -0.95 -11.01
C GLU A 19 8.43 -0.59 -10.26
N PRO A 20 7.28 -0.40 -10.95
CA PRO A 20 6.03 0.01 -10.32
C PRO A 20 5.59 -0.86 -9.13
N ASN A 21 5.79 -2.18 -9.20
CA ASN A 21 5.46 -3.08 -8.09
C ASN A 21 6.37 -2.93 -6.87
N VAL A 22 7.64 -2.56 -7.08
CA VAL A 22 8.58 -2.27 -6.00
C VAL A 22 8.19 -0.94 -5.35
N ALA A 23 7.94 0.10 -6.14
CA ALA A 23 7.49 1.41 -5.63
C ALA A 23 6.17 1.30 -4.85
N ALA A 24 5.20 0.56 -5.38
CA ALA A 24 3.93 0.31 -4.72
C ALA A 24 4.10 -0.42 -3.37
N ALA A 25 4.94 -1.46 -3.31
CA ALA A 25 5.21 -2.16 -2.05
C ALA A 25 5.93 -1.24 -1.03
N LEU A 26 6.92 -0.47 -1.48
CA LEU A 26 7.66 0.47 -0.63
C LEU A 26 6.77 1.59 -0.08
N SER A 27 5.68 1.95 -0.77
CA SER A 27 4.71 2.93 -0.28
C SER A 27 4.06 2.55 1.05
N TYR A 28 4.10 1.27 1.45
CA TYR A 28 3.57 0.79 2.73
C TYR A 28 4.60 0.73 3.86
N VAL A 29 5.91 0.71 3.58
CA VAL A 29 6.97 0.34 4.55
C VAL A 29 6.98 1.22 5.80
N LEU A 30 6.77 2.53 5.64
CA LEU A 30 6.66 3.50 6.74
C LEU A 30 5.22 3.99 6.91
N GLY A 31 4.25 3.22 6.43
CA GLY A 31 2.82 3.57 6.40
C GLY A 31 2.58 4.90 5.68
N ALA A 32 1.89 5.82 6.35
CA ALA A 32 1.54 7.12 5.79
C ALA A 32 2.76 7.92 5.31
N ILE A 33 3.92 7.79 5.96
CA ILE A 33 5.13 8.55 5.59
C ILE A 33 5.59 8.14 4.20
N SER A 34 5.82 6.85 3.98
CA SER A 34 6.23 6.33 2.67
C SER A 34 5.12 6.53 1.63
N GLY A 35 3.86 6.37 2.01
CA GLY A 35 2.72 6.61 1.12
C GLY A 35 2.71 8.04 0.59
N ILE A 36 2.86 9.05 1.45
CA ILE A 36 2.93 10.46 1.04
C ILE A 36 4.15 10.71 0.15
N ILE A 37 5.32 10.16 0.49
CA ILE A 37 6.53 10.30 -0.33
C ILE A 37 6.27 9.78 -1.75
N PHE A 38 5.68 8.60 -1.90
CA PHE A 38 5.38 8.05 -3.23
C PHE A 38 4.27 8.82 -3.96
N LEU A 39 3.29 9.43 -3.28
CA LEU A 39 2.33 10.35 -3.92
C LEU A 39 2.99 11.64 -4.43
N LEU A 40 4.06 12.08 -3.77
CA LEU A 40 4.84 13.25 -4.18
C LEU A 40 5.78 12.94 -5.34
N ILE A 41 6.36 11.74 -5.38
CA ILE A 41 7.29 11.31 -6.43
C ILE A 41 6.54 10.80 -7.66
N GLU A 42 5.50 9.97 -7.49
CA GLU A 42 4.77 9.34 -8.59
C GLU A 42 3.50 10.12 -8.96
N LYS A 43 3.54 10.80 -10.10
CA LYS A 43 2.45 11.63 -10.65
C LYS A 43 1.59 10.90 -11.67
N GLU A 44 2.19 10.04 -12.48
CA GLU A 44 1.53 9.40 -13.62
C GLU A 44 1.22 7.92 -13.39
N ASP A 45 2.02 7.22 -12.57
CA ASP A 45 1.82 5.79 -12.34
C ASP A 45 0.61 5.54 -11.43
N LYS A 46 -0.53 5.20 -12.06
CA LYS A 46 -1.78 4.94 -11.36
C LYS A 46 -1.68 3.78 -10.37
N PHE A 47 -0.90 2.76 -10.68
CA PHE A 47 -0.74 1.59 -9.81
C PHE A 47 -0.01 1.97 -8.53
N VAL A 48 1.12 2.68 -8.63
CA VAL A 48 1.85 3.14 -7.44
C VAL A 48 1.02 4.12 -6.63
N ARG A 49 0.33 5.06 -7.30
CA ARG A 49 -0.52 6.06 -6.64
C ARG A 49 -1.68 5.43 -5.89
N PHE A 50 -2.30 4.38 -6.44
CA PHE A 50 -3.35 3.62 -5.76
C PHE A 50 -2.84 3.03 -4.44
N HIS A 51 -1.71 2.31 -4.50
CA HIS A 51 -1.13 1.69 -3.31
C HIS A 51 -0.64 2.72 -2.29
N ALA A 52 -0.11 3.84 -2.75
CA ALA A 52 0.32 4.94 -1.89
C ALA A 52 -0.85 5.61 -1.17
N TRP A 53 -1.97 5.89 -1.86
CA TRP A 53 -3.20 6.38 -1.22
C TRP A 53 -3.78 5.36 -0.24
N GLN A 54 -3.83 4.08 -0.61
CA GLN A 54 -4.30 3.01 0.28
C GLN A 54 -3.42 2.87 1.53
N SER A 55 -2.09 3.02 1.40
CA SER A 55 -1.15 3.04 2.53
C SER A 55 -1.42 4.21 3.49
N VAL A 56 -1.60 5.43 2.96
CA VAL A 56 -1.92 6.62 3.76
C VAL A 56 -3.24 6.42 4.50
N ALA A 57 -4.30 6.05 3.79
CA ALA A 57 -5.62 5.92 4.38
C ALA A 57 -5.69 4.77 5.40
N LEU A 58 -5.05 3.61 5.13
CA LEU A 58 -4.93 2.52 6.11
C LEU A 58 -4.21 2.98 7.38
N SER A 59 -3.10 3.70 7.23
CA SER A 59 -2.31 4.19 8.38
C SER A 59 -3.12 5.16 9.25
N VAL A 60 -3.89 6.05 8.64
CA VAL A 60 -4.79 6.97 9.36
C VAL A 60 -5.88 6.19 10.10
N VAL A 61 -6.51 5.21 9.47
CA VAL A 61 -7.53 4.36 10.11
C VAL A 61 -6.95 3.61 11.31
N LEU A 62 -5.77 3.00 11.17
CA LEU A 62 -5.10 2.29 12.27
C LEU A 62 -4.71 3.25 13.42
N MET A 63 -4.28 4.47 13.10
CA MET A 63 -3.96 5.49 14.10
C MET A 63 -5.20 5.92 14.88
N ILE A 64 -6.34 6.16 14.20
CA ILE A 64 -7.61 6.50 14.84
C ILE A 64 -8.09 5.33 15.71
N ALA A 65 -8.06 4.09 15.20
CA ALA A 65 -8.44 2.90 15.96
C ALA A 65 -7.60 2.74 17.24
N SER A 66 -6.29 2.98 17.15
CA SER A 66 -5.36 2.97 18.29
C SER A 66 -5.61 4.10 19.29
N ALA A 67 -6.05 5.28 18.84
CA ALA A 67 -6.42 6.37 19.73
C ALA A 67 -7.73 6.07 20.47
N VAL A 68 -8.74 5.56 19.77
CA VAL A 68 -10.05 5.20 20.34
C VAL A 68 -9.94 4.07 21.36
N SER A 69 -9.08 3.08 21.12
CA SER A 69 -8.88 1.96 22.05
C SER A 69 -8.32 2.38 23.42
N ARG A 70 -7.65 3.54 23.50
CA ARG A 70 -7.16 4.10 24.78
C ARG A 70 -8.27 4.72 25.63
N ILE A 71 -9.40 5.09 25.03
CA ILE A 71 -10.52 5.77 25.70
C ILE A 71 -11.51 4.76 26.28
N ILE A 72 -11.66 3.59 25.64
CA ILE A 72 -12.58 2.54 26.06
C ILE A 72 -11.84 1.59 27.04
N PRO A 73 -12.17 1.56 28.34
CA PRO A 73 -11.40 0.80 29.34
C PRO A 73 -11.50 -0.74 29.23
N VAL A 74 -12.08 -1.30 28.15
CA VAL A 74 -12.68 -2.65 28.19
C VAL A 74 -12.51 -3.41 26.86
N PHE A 75 -11.29 -3.58 26.39
CA PHE A 75 -10.95 -4.73 25.54
C PHE A 75 -9.72 -5.38 26.15
N GLY A 76 -9.92 -6.49 26.86
CA GLY A 76 -8.84 -7.18 27.58
C GLY A 76 -7.62 -7.36 26.68
N TRP A 77 -6.42 -7.28 27.25
CA TRP A 77 -5.12 -7.30 26.57
C TRP A 77 -5.06 -8.23 25.34
N ILE A 78 -5.68 -9.41 25.43
CA ILE A 78 -5.82 -10.40 24.36
C ILE A 78 -6.51 -9.83 23.10
N LEU A 79 -7.66 -9.16 23.22
CA LEU A 79 -8.38 -8.61 22.06
C LEU A 79 -7.58 -7.50 21.37
N ASN A 80 -6.92 -6.64 22.16
CA ASN A 80 -6.05 -5.59 21.60
C ASN A 80 -4.82 -6.18 20.91
N SER A 81 -4.22 -7.23 21.47
CA SER A 81 -3.12 -7.97 20.84
C SER A 81 -3.53 -8.67 19.55
N LEU A 82 -4.70 -9.31 19.53
CA LEU A 82 -5.23 -9.96 18.31
C LEU A 82 -5.54 -8.93 17.22
N TRP A 83 -6.10 -7.78 17.57
CA TRP A 83 -6.30 -6.67 16.63
C TRP A 83 -4.98 -6.19 16.03
N GLY A 84 -3.96 -5.94 16.86
CA GLY A 84 -2.64 -5.53 16.40
C GLY A 84 -2.00 -6.56 15.46
N LEU A 85 -2.13 -7.85 15.79
CA LEU A 85 -1.64 -8.93 14.94
C LEU A 85 -2.38 -8.99 13.59
N ALA A 86 -3.71 -8.89 13.59
CA ALA A 86 -4.51 -8.87 12.37
C ALA A 86 -4.15 -7.67 11.47
N ALA A 87 -3.99 -6.48 12.06
CA ALA A 87 -3.55 -5.29 11.34
C ALA A 87 -2.15 -5.46 10.74
N PHE A 88 -1.22 -6.06 11.49
CA PHE A 88 0.12 -6.35 11.01
C PHE A 88 0.12 -7.36 9.86
N ILE A 89 -0.63 -8.45 9.97
CA ILE A 89 -0.79 -9.45 8.90
C ILE A 89 -1.37 -8.78 7.64
N LEU A 90 -2.43 -7.99 7.80
CA LEU A 90 -3.04 -7.27 6.68
C LEU A 90 -2.02 -6.36 5.99
N TRP A 91 -1.23 -5.61 6.76
CA TRP A 91 -0.18 -4.74 6.22
C TRP A 91 0.87 -5.51 5.40
N ILE A 92 1.33 -6.67 5.88
CA ILE A 92 2.22 -7.56 5.12
C ILE A 92 1.56 -8.06 3.83
N VAL A 93 0.29 -8.49 3.90
CA VAL A 93 -0.46 -9.00 2.73
C VAL A 93 -0.58 -7.92 1.66
N LEU A 94 -0.86 -6.66 2.04
CA LEU A 94 -0.94 -5.56 1.08
C LEU A 94 0.39 -5.27 0.41
N MET A 95 1.51 -5.30 1.15
CA MET A 95 2.85 -5.19 0.57
C MET A 95 3.15 -6.31 -0.42
N TYR A 96 2.83 -7.55 -0.04
CA TYR A 96 3.04 -8.71 -0.90
C TYR A 96 2.20 -8.65 -2.18
N LYS A 97 0.92 -8.25 -2.06
CA LYS A 97 0.02 -8.08 -3.20
C LYS A 97 0.49 -6.97 -4.15
N ALA A 98 0.91 -5.83 -3.59
CA ALA A 98 1.51 -4.73 -4.36
C ALA A 98 2.78 -5.20 -5.11
N TYR A 99 3.66 -5.92 -4.42
CA TYR A 99 4.87 -6.50 -5.02
C TYR A 99 4.56 -7.52 -6.11
N SER A 100 3.47 -8.27 -5.97
CA SER A 100 2.97 -9.26 -6.92
C SER A 100 2.17 -8.64 -8.09
N LYS A 101 2.15 -7.30 -8.22
CA LYS A 101 1.42 -6.57 -9.26
C LYS A 101 -0.11 -6.72 -9.16
N GLU A 102 -0.62 -7.02 -7.96
CA GLU A 102 -2.05 -7.12 -7.70
C GLU A 102 -2.58 -5.85 -7.02
N GLU A 103 -3.56 -5.20 -7.65
CA GLU A 103 -4.28 -4.05 -7.10
C GLU A 103 -5.36 -4.52 -6.10
N PHE A 104 -4.93 -5.09 -4.97
CA PHE A 104 -5.85 -5.57 -3.93
C PHE A 104 -6.52 -4.38 -3.22
N GLN A 105 -7.80 -4.19 -3.50
CA GLN A 105 -8.62 -3.11 -2.96
C GLN A 105 -9.27 -3.53 -1.65
N LEU A 106 -9.02 -2.75 -0.59
CA LEU A 106 -9.81 -2.86 0.63
C LEU A 106 -11.20 -2.23 0.43
N PRO A 107 -12.30 -2.81 0.95
CA PRO A 107 -13.66 -2.34 0.65
C PRO A 107 -13.90 -0.84 0.95
N VAL A 108 -13.33 -0.31 2.03
CA VAL A 108 -13.50 1.10 2.41
C VAL A 108 -12.31 1.96 1.98
N VAL A 109 -11.10 1.47 2.22
CA VAL A 109 -9.85 2.22 1.98
C VAL A 109 -9.45 2.19 0.51
N GLY A 110 -9.67 1.07 -0.17
CA GLY A 110 -9.39 0.87 -1.59
C GLY A 110 -10.33 1.66 -2.49
N ASP A 111 -11.62 1.76 -2.15
CA ASP A 111 -12.57 2.59 -2.90
C ASP A 111 -12.22 4.08 -2.82
N PHE A 112 -11.79 4.55 -1.64
CA PHE A 112 -11.25 5.91 -1.49
C PHE A 112 -10.02 6.12 -2.37
N ALA A 113 -9.03 5.24 -2.27
CA ALA A 113 -7.78 5.33 -3.03
C ALA A 113 -8.04 5.33 -4.55
N LYS A 114 -8.91 4.44 -5.04
CA LYS A 114 -9.29 4.34 -6.45
C LYS A 114 -9.90 5.63 -6.99
N ASN A 115 -10.71 6.32 -6.18
CA ASN A 115 -11.30 7.60 -6.58
C ASN A 115 -10.28 8.74 -6.71
N GLN A 116 -9.13 8.67 -6.02
CA GLN A 116 -8.05 9.67 -6.12
C GLN A 116 -7.14 9.48 -7.34
N VAL A 117 -7.27 8.37 -8.05
CA VAL A 117 -6.39 7.99 -9.17
C VAL A 117 -7.16 7.90 -10.50
N LYS A 118 -8.43 8.33 -10.51
CA LYS A 118 -9.21 8.52 -11.73
C LYS A 118 -8.52 9.51 -12.65
#